data_AF-A0A952X5Q4-F1
#
_entry.id   AF-A0A952X5Q4-F1
#
_cell.length_a   1.000
_cell.length_b   1.000
_cell.length_c   1.000
_cell.angle_alpha   90.00
_cell.angle_beta   90.00
_cell.angle_gamma   90.00
#
_symmetry.space_group_name_H-M   'P 1'
#
loop_
_entity.id
_entity.type
_entity.pdbx_description
1 polymer ?
#
loop_
_entity_poly.entity_id
_entity_poly.type
_entity_poly.pdbx_seq_one_letter_code
_entity_poly.pdbx_strand_id
1 'polypeptide(L)'
;MPGWFSKATNVFRQPQPVAEQTFEVRCGCGQVHRGLRRVRHQRILCRDCGSPRFVLPRDVYPPPREPKKPPRPETESLPVLAPAEPSSTTETVAEVAVTQEVRAIPGRKAAAATAKPRLRAAQLLVPKPRRFWNPVRIVALGIAIVMASISYLLVRHLQRENAVLVLRTISEQIDPAVEARDWVAARQHFGEAVRAVDILRRDDPLARAYRQGLRETTAINELSSETLVELVEDAERQRSRDPEGWQRLFDARYRNRWIVLETTLSKSSDGGWEIDIPPPLTDSGRGAVLQVDLRAFDRVPGLQAGRPVLFAGQLASCELSSERREWVVRLDRDSGFLWSGLETCLALGFGENDWRTRDELETLLRSQSKSLGLAGDEDAVAVTKSDPPPDPGAPAKAEPGSRNF
;
A
#
# COMPACT_ATOMS: atom_id res chain seq x y z
N MET A 1 14.26 -13.49 -44.01
CA MET A 1 12.89 -12.95 -43.78
C MET A 1 11.89 -14.07 -44.04
N PRO A 2 10.70 -14.18 -43.40
CA PRO A 2 10.27 -13.95 -42.03
C PRO A 2 9.65 -15.24 -41.40
N GLY A 3 10.08 -15.63 -40.19
CA GLY A 3 9.50 -16.77 -39.44
C GLY A 3 8.60 -16.37 -38.25
N TRP A 4 8.31 -15.08 -38.10
CA TRP A 4 7.62 -14.53 -36.92
C TRP A 4 6.08 -14.54 -37.05
N PHE A 5 5.53 -14.62 -38.26
CA PHE A 5 4.08 -14.43 -38.48
C PHE A 5 3.18 -15.63 -38.13
N SER A 6 3.72 -16.82 -37.82
CA SER A 6 2.91 -18.02 -37.58
C SER A 6 2.22 -18.09 -36.20
N LYS A 7 2.41 -17.08 -35.33
CA LYS A 7 1.73 -17.04 -34.01
C LYS A 7 0.49 -16.13 -33.96
N ALA A 8 0.20 -15.34 -35.00
CA ALA A 8 -0.91 -14.38 -34.99
C ALA A 8 -2.28 -14.96 -35.42
N THR A 9 -2.33 -16.18 -35.98
CA THR A 9 -3.59 -16.75 -36.51
C THR A 9 -4.51 -17.40 -35.48
N ASN A 10 -4.13 -17.48 -34.19
CA ASN A 10 -5.02 -18.01 -33.15
C ASN A 10 -6.01 -16.98 -32.56
N VAL A 11 -5.92 -15.70 -32.94
CA VAL A 11 -6.83 -14.64 -32.44
C VAL A 11 -8.21 -14.69 -33.12
N PHE A 12 -8.34 -15.38 -34.27
CA PHE A 12 -9.59 -15.48 -35.03
C PHE A 12 -10.34 -16.80 -34.88
N ARG A 13 -10.03 -17.63 -33.88
CA ARG A 13 -10.89 -18.78 -33.58
C ARG A 13 -12.21 -18.26 -33.04
N GLN A 14 -13.26 -18.36 -33.87
CA GLN A 14 -14.64 -18.18 -33.44
C GLN A 14 -14.85 -18.97 -32.14
N PRO A 15 -15.49 -18.37 -31.11
CA PRO A 15 -15.81 -19.09 -29.89
C PRO A 15 -16.64 -20.31 -30.28
N GLN A 16 -16.05 -21.50 -30.15
CA GLN A 16 -16.77 -22.75 -30.34
C GLN A 16 -17.99 -22.71 -29.43
N PRO A 17 -19.20 -23.06 -29.91
CA PRO A 17 -20.40 -23.08 -29.09
C PRO A 17 -20.12 -23.88 -27.82
N VAL A 18 -20.16 -23.13 -26.71
CA VAL A 18 -19.57 -23.48 -25.43
C VAL A 18 -20.53 -24.47 -24.73
N ALA A 19 -20.36 -25.77 -24.99
CA ALA A 19 -21.29 -26.85 -24.57
C ALA A 19 -21.80 -26.69 -23.14
N GLU A 20 -23.11 -26.75 -22.92
CA GLU A 20 -23.73 -26.54 -21.61
C GLU A 20 -23.27 -27.60 -20.60
N GLN A 21 -22.60 -27.19 -19.51
CA GLN A 21 -22.15 -28.11 -18.45
C GLN A 21 -23.22 -28.19 -17.37
N THR A 22 -23.78 -29.38 -17.15
CA THR A 22 -24.69 -29.64 -16.03
C THR A 22 -23.91 -29.89 -14.72
N PHE A 23 -24.57 -29.72 -13.58
CA PHE A 23 -24.05 -30.14 -12.28
C PHE A 23 -25.08 -30.97 -11.53
N GLU A 24 -24.59 -31.86 -10.66
CA GLU A 24 -25.37 -32.59 -9.67
C GLU A 24 -24.68 -32.45 -8.31
N VAL A 25 -25.36 -31.84 -7.32
CA VAL A 25 -24.84 -31.64 -5.95
C VAL A 25 -25.82 -32.23 -4.96
N ARG A 26 -25.32 -33.08 -4.05
CA ARG A 26 -26.12 -33.67 -2.97
C ARG A 26 -26.10 -32.79 -1.72
N CYS A 27 -27.28 -32.57 -1.16
CA CYS A 27 -27.46 -31.89 0.12
C CYS A 27 -27.29 -32.88 1.29
N GLY A 28 -26.93 -32.38 2.47
CA GLY A 28 -26.79 -33.20 3.69
C GLY A 28 -28.10 -33.84 4.16
N CYS A 29 -29.25 -33.29 3.77
CA CYS A 29 -30.57 -33.90 4.02
C CYS A 29 -30.94 -35.01 3.03
N GLY A 30 -30.08 -35.34 2.06
CA GLY A 30 -30.31 -36.35 1.03
C GLY A 30 -30.86 -35.82 -0.30
N GLN A 31 -31.36 -34.58 -0.34
CA GLN A 31 -31.90 -34.00 -1.57
C GLN A 31 -30.82 -33.75 -2.63
N VAL A 32 -31.13 -34.06 -3.90
CA VAL A 32 -30.20 -33.88 -5.03
C VAL A 32 -30.60 -32.66 -5.85
N HIS A 33 -29.65 -31.74 -6.05
CA HIS A 33 -29.83 -30.54 -6.87
C HIS A 33 -29.18 -30.70 -8.23
N ARG A 34 -29.93 -30.42 -9.29
CA ARG A 34 -29.47 -30.45 -10.68
C ARG A 34 -29.69 -29.10 -11.35
N GLY A 35 -28.74 -28.69 -12.19
CA GLY A 35 -28.83 -27.42 -12.93
C GLY A 35 -27.70 -27.24 -13.93
N LEU A 36 -27.67 -26.07 -14.57
CA LEU A 36 -26.59 -25.67 -15.50
C LEU A 36 -25.55 -24.83 -14.77
N ARG A 37 -24.27 -25.12 -14.98
CA ARG A 37 -23.15 -24.31 -14.47
C ARG A 37 -23.10 -22.98 -15.22
N ARG A 38 -22.82 -21.91 -14.49
CA ARG A 38 -22.65 -20.54 -15.02
C ARG A 38 -21.18 -20.17 -15.01
N VAL A 39 -20.84 -19.08 -15.69
CA VAL A 39 -19.48 -18.52 -15.71
C VAL A 39 -19.02 -18.09 -14.32
N ARG A 40 -19.96 -17.66 -13.46
CA ARG A 40 -19.72 -17.35 -12.04
C ARG A 40 -20.20 -18.50 -11.15
N HIS A 41 -19.68 -18.55 -9.93
CA HIS A 41 -20.13 -19.50 -8.92
C HIS A 41 -21.62 -19.29 -8.63
N GLN A 42 -22.33 -20.35 -8.22
CA GLN A 42 -23.74 -20.24 -7.86
C GLN A 42 -23.94 -20.72 -6.42
N ARG A 43 -24.82 -20.04 -5.69
CA ARG A 43 -25.26 -20.45 -4.36
C ARG A 43 -26.74 -20.83 -4.45
N ILE A 44 -27.03 -22.11 -4.27
CA ILE A 44 -28.40 -22.64 -4.29
C ILE A 44 -28.85 -22.97 -2.88
N LEU A 45 -30.12 -22.71 -2.56
CA LEU A 45 -30.70 -23.06 -1.27
C LEU A 45 -31.43 -24.40 -1.39
N CYS A 46 -31.17 -25.32 -0.46
CA CYS A 46 -31.92 -26.56 -0.42
C CYS A 46 -33.38 -26.28 -0.03
N ARG A 47 -34.34 -26.81 -0.80
CA ARG A 47 -35.77 -26.60 -0.52
C ARG A 47 -36.24 -27.27 0.78
N ASP A 48 -35.61 -28.37 1.18
CA ASP A 48 -36.06 -29.15 2.34
C ASP A 48 -35.46 -28.66 3.66
N CYS A 49 -34.15 -28.40 3.68
CA CYS A 49 -33.45 -28.01 4.91
C CYS A 49 -32.94 -26.56 4.93
N GLY A 50 -33.13 -25.79 3.86
CA GLY A 50 -32.66 -24.40 3.75
C GLY A 50 -31.14 -24.22 3.65
N SER A 51 -30.34 -25.29 3.83
CA SER A 51 -28.88 -25.17 3.81
C SER A 51 -28.36 -24.69 2.44
N PRO A 52 -27.44 -23.70 2.41
CA PRO A 52 -26.85 -23.24 1.17
C PRO A 52 -25.88 -24.28 0.62
N ARG A 53 -25.87 -24.45 -0.70
CA ARG A 53 -24.91 -25.28 -1.44
C ARG A 53 -24.18 -24.42 -2.45
N PHE A 54 -22.86 -24.58 -2.45
CA PHE A 54 -21.98 -23.90 -3.39
C PHE A 54 -21.77 -24.77 -4.62
N VAL A 55 -22.01 -24.20 -5.80
CA VAL A 55 -21.77 -24.84 -7.09
C VAL A 55 -20.60 -24.11 -7.74
N LEU A 56 -19.56 -24.87 -8.07
CA LEU A 56 -18.38 -24.33 -8.73
C LEU A 56 -18.74 -23.68 -10.08
N PRO A 57 -18.01 -22.62 -10.48
CA PRO A 57 -18.09 -22.10 -11.83
C PRO A 57 -17.90 -23.19 -12.89
N ARG A 58 -18.29 -22.85 -14.11
CA ARG A 58 -17.96 -23.63 -15.29
C ARG A 58 -16.43 -23.80 -15.41
N ASP A 59 -15.99 -24.99 -15.77
CA ASP A 59 -14.56 -25.23 -16.02
C ASP A 59 -14.11 -24.43 -17.24
N VAL A 60 -13.06 -23.62 -17.06
CA VAL A 60 -12.46 -22.78 -18.10
C VAL A 60 -11.34 -23.53 -18.82
N TYR A 61 -10.85 -24.62 -18.23
CA TYR A 61 -9.80 -25.41 -18.82
C TYR A 61 -10.39 -26.34 -19.90
N PRO A 62 -9.71 -26.45 -21.06
CA PRO A 62 -10.11 -27.43 -22.05
C PRO A 62 -9.98 -28.83 -21.44
N PRO A 63 -10.91 -29.75 -21.74
CA PRO A 63 -10.81 -31.12 -21.25
C PRO A 63 -9.44 -31.69 -21.63
N PRO A 64 -8.77 -32.44 -20.72
CA PRO A 64 -7.50 -33.09 -21.02
C PRO A 64 -7.63 -33.84 -22.33
N ARG A 65 -6.73 -33.57 -23.28
CA ARG A 65 -6.73 -34.32 -24.53
C ARG A 65 -6.49 -35.78 -24.16
N GLU A 66 -7.41 -36.65 -24.56
CA GLU A 66 -7.22 -38.09 -24.38
C GLU A 66 -5.84 -38.44 -24.94
N PRO A 67 -4.97 -39.10 -24.15
CA PRO A 67 -3.65 -39.45 -24.61
C PRO A 67 -3.83 -40.28 -25.88
N LYS A 68 -3.28 -39.77 -27.00
CA LYS A 68 -3.25 -40.53 -28.26
C LYS A 68 -2.62 -41.88 -27.92
N LYS A 69 -3.42 -42.94 -28.06
CA LYS A 69 -2.96 -44.31 -27.85
C LYS A 69 -1.68 -44.46 -28.66
N PRO A 70 -0.52 -44.66 -28.02
CA PRO A 70 0.73 -44.74 -28.77
C PRO A 70 0.56 -45.84 -29.81
N PRO A 71 1.00 -45.62 -31.06
CA PRO A 71 1.00 -46.68 -32.07
C PRO A 71 1.73 -47.88 -31.46
N ARG A 72 1.07 -49.04 -31.50
CA ARG A 72 1.58 -50.30 -30.96
C ARG A 72 2.98 -50.51 -31.55
N PRO A 73 4.06 -50.48 -30.75
CA PRO A 73 5.40 -50.68 -31.29
C PRO A 73 5.45 -52.09 -31.90
N GLU A 74 5.74 -52.13 -33.18
CA GLU A 74 6.06 -53.34 -33.92
C GLU A 74 7.31 -53.94 -33.25
N THR A 75 7.21 -55.22 -32.89
CA THR A 75 8.21 -55.92 -32.07
C THR A 75 9.49 -56.11 -32.87
N GLU A 76 10.37 -55.12 -32.83
CA GLU A 76 11.73 -55.21 -33.32
C GLU A 76 12.56 -55.97 -32.28
N SER A 77 12.99 -57.16 -32.68
CA SER A 77 13.79 -58.10 -31.92
C SER A 77 15.12 -57.48 -31.46
N LEU A 78 15.36 -57.51 -30.15
CA LEU A 78 16.60 -57.11 -29.49
C LEU A 78 17.80 -57.96 -29.96
N PRO A 79 18.94 -57.34 -30.32
CA PRO A 79 20.24 -57.97 -30.21
C PRO A 79 20.86 -57.78 -28.82
N VAL A 80 21.53 -58.84 -28.41
CA VAL A 80 22.19 -59.16 -27.15
C VAL A 80 23.38 -58.23 -26.81
N LEU A 81 23.38 -57.76 -25.56
CA LEU A 81 24.48 -57.43 -24.62
C LEU A 81 25.89 -57.05 -25.13
N ALA A 82 26.39 -55.92 -24.61
CA ALA A 82 27.77 -55.80 -24.11
C ALA A 82 27.88 -54.70 -23.01
N PRO A 83 28.64 -54.90 -21.92
CA PRO A 83 28.87 -53.91 -20.86
C PRO A 83 30.28 -53.27 -20.93
N ALA A 84 30.36 -51.94 -20.86
CA ALA A 84 31.55 -51.11 -20.56
C ALA A 84 31.08 -49.64 -20.47
N GLU A 85 31.55 -48.69 -19.67
CA GLU A 85 32.51 -48.51 -18.56
C GLU A 85 32.17 -47.09 -18.00
N PRO A 86 32.53 -46.74 -16.75
CA PRO A 86 32.25 -45.41 -16.19
C PRO A 86 33.28 -44.37 -16.65
N SER A 87 32.84 -43.37 -17.41
CA SER A 87 33.67 -42.22 -17.79
C SER A 87 33.44 -41.05 -16.83
N SER A 88 34.47 -40.74 -16.07
CA SER A 88 34.64 -39.55 -15.25
C SER A 88 34.86 -38.32 -16.12
N THR A 89 34.04 -37.28 -15.98
CA THR A 89 34.35 -35.96 -16.53
C THR A 89 34.47 -34.96 -15.39
N THR A 90 35.72 -34.64 -15.10
CA THR A 90 36.22 -33.49 -14.35
C THR A 90 35.68 -32.23 -14.99
N GLU A 91 34.96 -31.39 -14.22
CA GLU A 91 34.60 -30.04 -14.66
C GLU A 91 35.30 -29.01 -13.77
N THR A 92 35.95 -28.10 -14.48
CA THR A 92 37.08 -27.28 -14.07
C THR A 92 36.61 -26.05 -13.32
N VAL A 93 37.26 -25.80 -12.19
CA VAL A 93 37.16 -24.58 -11.38
C VAL A 93 37.65 -23.40 -12.20
N ALA A 94 36.76 -22.43 -12.48
CA ALA A 94 37.13 -21.11 -12.96
C ALA A 94 37.00 -20.11 -11.80
N GLU A 95 38.13 -19.91 -11.13
CA GLU A 95 38.39 -18.94 -10.08
C GLU A 95 38.48 -17.54 -10.70
N VAL A 96 37.41 -16.76 -10.62
CA VAL A 96 37.40 -15.35 -11.01
C VAL A 96 37.85 -14.51 -9.82
N ALA A 97 39.14 -14.16 -9.84
CA ALA A 97 39.74 -13.19 -8.93
C ALA A 97 39.12 -11.80 -9.16
N VAL A 98 38.29 -11.35 -8.22
CA VAL A 98 37.85 -9.95 -8.11
C VAL A 98 38.81 -9.24 -7.15
N THR A 99 39.66 -8.41 -7.73
CA THR A 99 40.59 -7.51 -7.05
C THR A 99 39.81 -6.47 -6.25
N GLN A 100 39.67 -6.68 -4.94
CA GLN A 100 39.13 -5.68 -4.02
C GLN A 100 40.25 -4.77 -3.51
N GLU A 101 40.23 -3.54 -3.98
CA GLU A 101 41.13 -2.46 -3.57
C GLU A 101 40.73 -1.98 -2.16
N VAL A 102 41.40 -2.54 -1.14
CA VAL A 102 41.25 -2.15 0.27
C VAL A 102 41.86 -0.78 0.48
N ARG A 103 41.00 0.25 0.54
CA ARG A 103 41.38 1.60 0.90
C ARG A 103 41.64 1.68 2.41
N ALA A 104 42.91 1.69 2.77
CA ALA A 104 43.40 1.81 4.14
C ALA A 104 42.92 3.11 4.82
N ILE A 105 42.26 2.95 5.98
CA ILE A 105 41.98 4.01 6.94
C ILE A 105 43.18 4.08 7.89
N PRO A 106 43.92 5.20 7.99
CA PRO A 106 45.06 5.28 8.90
C PRO A 106 44.61 5.53 10.35
N GLY A 107 44.86 4.52 11.19
CA GLY A 107 45.57 4.67 12.46
C GLY A 107 45.04 5.65 13.50
N ARG A 108 44.03 5.24 14.27
CA ARG A 108 43.71 5.87 15.56
C ARG A 108 44.61 5.26 16.64
N LYS A 109 45.77 5.88 16.86
CA LYS A 109 46.71 5.52 17.93
C LYS A 109 46.06 5.73 19.30
N ALA A 110 46.04 4.67 20.08
CA ALA A 110 45.90 4.71 21.53
C ALA A 110 47.17 5.30 22.16
N ALA A 111 47.00 6.24 23.07
CA ALA A 111 47.99 6.66 24.06
C ALA A 111 47.20 6.96 25.34
N ALA A 112 47.34 6.16 26.40
CA ALA A 112 48.38 6.30 27.43
C ALA A 112 48.25 7.67 28.13
N ALA A 113 47.57 7.70 29.27
CA ALA A 113 48.20 7.62 30.59
C ALA A 113 48.87 8.94 31.03
N THR A 114 48.21 9.56 32.02
CA THR A 114 48.81 10.25 33.18
C THR A 114 50.04 11.15 32.95
N ALA A 115 49.81 12.46 32.91
CA ALA A 115 50.69 13.42 33.54
C ALA A 115 49.92 14.71 33.87
N LYS A 116 49.78 15.01 35.18
CA LYS A 116 49.32 16.30 35.69
C LYS A 116 50.40 17.36 35.39
N PRO A 117 50.13 18.43 34.61
CA PRO A 117 51.01 19.58 34.61
C PRO A 117 50.60 20.52 35.75
N ARG A 118 51.62 20.90 36.52
CA ARG A 118 51.56 21.90 37.59
C ARG A 118 50.96 23.20 37.07
N LEU A 119 49.98 23.71 37.81
CA LEU A 119 49.50 25.09 37.77
C LEU A 119 50.69 26.05 37.90
N ARG A 120 51.19 26.56 36.78
CA ARG A 120 51.89 27.84 36.74
C ARG A 120 50.82 28.89 36.50
N ALA A 121 50.69 29.80 37.47
CA ALA A 121 49.95 31.05 37.36
C ALA A 121 50.53 31.86 36.19
N ALA A 122 50.06 31.59 34.97
CA ALA A 122 50.25 32.45 33.83
C ALA A 122 49.34 33.64 34.04
N GLN A 123 49.98 34.78 34.27
CA GLN A 123 49.37 36.08 34.42
C GLN A 123 48.31 36.28 33.33
N LEU A 124 47.09 36.60 33.76
CA LEU A 124 45.98 37.08 32.93
C LEU A 124 46.41 38.38 32.24
N LEU A 125 47.16 38.26 31.14
CA LEU A 125 47.27 39.30 30.13
C LEU A 125 45.92 39.37 29.44
N VAL A 126 45.00 40.11 30.05
CA VAL A 126 43.74 40.54 29.43
C VAL A 126 44.14 41.20 28.10
N PRO A 127 43.86 40.58 26.93
CA PRO A 127 44.17 41.21 25.67
C PRO A 127 43.33 42.48 25.60
N LYS A 128 44.01 43.62 25.67
CA LYS A 128 43.44 44.95 25.50
C LYS A 128 42.57 44.88 24.23
N PRO A 129 41.25 45.17 24.28
CA PRO A 129 40.38 45.05 23.13
C PRO A 129 40.90 46.03 22.07
N ARG A 130 41.68 45.50 21.11
CA ARG A 130 42.13 46.26 19.95
C ARG A 130 40.86 46.72 19.25
N ARG A 131 40.73 48.03 19.03
CA ARG A 131 39.68 48.69 18.22
C ARG A 131 39.52 47.94 16.89
N PHE A 132 38.71 46.88 16.88
CA PHE A 132 38.44 46.06 15.69
C PHE A 132 37.47 46.76 14.73
N TRP A 133 36.92 47.89 15.17
CA TRP A 133 35.99 48.75 14.46
C TRP A 133 36.74 49.88 13.76
N ASN A 134 37.54 49.54 12.75
CA ASN A 134 37.93 50.52 11.75
C ASN A 134 36.73 50.77 10.83
N PRO A 135 36.38 52.04 10.53
CA PRO A 135 35.20 52.38 9.74
C PRO A 135 35.16 51.67 8.38
N VAL A 136 36.32 51.45 7.75
CA VAL A 136 36.44 50.71 6.49
C VAL A 136 35.97 49.25 6.59
N ARG A 137 36.24 48.56 7.71
CA ARG A 137 35.81 47.16 7.90
C ARG A 137 34.29 47.04 8.07
N ILE A 138 33.67 48.05 8.68
CA ILE A 138 32.22 48.11 8.84
C ILE A 138 31.55 48.26 7.47
N VAL A 139 32.09 49.13 6.61
CA VAL A 139 31.61 49.31 5.24
C VAL A 139 31.77 48.03 4.42
N ALA A 140 32.94 47.38 4.46
CA ALA A 140 33.18 46.13 3.76
C ALA A 140 32.23 45.00 4.22
N LEU A 141 32.00 44.88 5.53
CA LEU A 141 31.05 43.93 6.09
C LEU A 141 29.61 44.22 5.62
N GLY A 142 29.23 45.50 5.58
CA GLY A 142 27.93 45.93 5.05
C GLY A 142 27.72 45.50 3.60
N ILE A 143 28.72 45.75 2.73
CA ILE A 143 28.69 45.33 1.32
C ILE A 143 28.57 43.80 1.21
N ALA A 144 29.36 43.05 2.00
CA ALA A 144 29.32 41.59 1.98
C ALA A 144 27.94 41.03 2.39
N ILE A 145 27.29 41.62 3.41
CA ILE A 145 25.94 41.23 3.84
C ILE A 145 24.91 41.52 2.76
N VAL A 146 24.99 42.69 2.09
CA VAL A 146 24.08 43.04 0.99
C VAL A 146 24.26 42.08 -0.18
N MET A 147 25.49 41.80 -0.59
CA MET A 147 25.78 40.85 -1.67
C MET A 147 25.27 39.44 -1.35
N ALA A 148 25.53 38.94 -0.14
CA ALA A 148 25.03 37.62 0.31
C ALA A 148 23.49 37.58 0.32
N SER A 149 22.85 38.67 0.73
CA SER A 149 21.39 38.79 0.75
C SER A 149 20.80 38.79 -0.66
N ILE A 150 21.40 39.53 -1.61
CA ILE A 150 20.97 39.54 -3.03
C ILE A 150 21.15 38.14 -3.64
N SER A 151 22.30 37.49 -3.43
CA SER A 151 22.53 36.13 -3.92
C SER A 151 21.52 35.13 -3.37
N TYR A 152 21.21 35.20 -2.07
CA TYR A 152 20.20 34.37 -1.44
C TYR A 152 18.79 34.60 -2.04
N LEU A 153 18.40 35.86 -2.24
CA LEU A 153 17.12 36.20 -2.85
C LEU A 153 17.02 35.73 -4.31
N LEU A 154 18.10 35.85 -5.08
CA LEU A 154 18.15 35.38 -6.47
C LEU A 154 18.00 33.86 -6.55
N VAL A 155 18.76 33.11 -5.74
CA VAL A 155 18.63 31.64 -5.67
C VAL A 155 17.22 31.24 -5.25
N ARG A 156 16.65 31.92 -4.25
CA ARG A 156 15.28 31.66 -3.79
C ARG A 156 14.23 31.98 -4.87
N HIS A 157 14.43 33.01 -5.69
CA HIS A 157 13.55 33.34 -6.81
C HIS A 157 13.59 32.26 -7.89
N LEU A 158 14.80 31.89 -8.32
CA LEU A 158 15.01 30.84 -9.33
C LEU A 158 14.46 29.49 -8.86
N GLN A 159 14.62 29.15 -7.58
CA GLN A 159 14.04 27.94 -7.01
C GLN A 159 12.51 27.94 -7.06
N ARG A 160 11.87 29.09 -6.83
CA ARG A 160 10.41 29.21 -6.90
C ARG A 160 9.90 29.12 -8.34
N GLU A 161 10.54 29.80 -9.28
CA GLU A 161 10.17 29.73 -10.70
C GLU A 161 10.30 28.31 -11.25
N ASN A 162 11.43 27.64 -10.94
CA ASN A 162 11.63 26.25 -11.30
C ASN A 162 10.59 25.33 -10.65
N ALA A 163 10.28 25.53 -9.36
CA ALA A 163 9.25 24.74 -8.68
C ALA A 163 7.86 24.90 -9.32
N VAL A 164 7.50 26.09 -9.83
CA VAL A 164 6.23 26.27 -10.58
C VAL A 164 6.23 25.48 -11.89
N LEU A 165 7.32 25.55 -12.66
CA LEU A 165 7.44 24.81 -13.92
C LEU A 165 7.39 23.29 -13.69
N VAL A 166 8.18 22.81 -12.73
CA VAL A 166 8.24 21.40 -12.31
C VAL A 166 6.85 20.91 -11.88
N LEU A 167 6.15 21.66 -11.03
CA LEU A 167 4.82 21.30 -10.57
C LEU A 167 3.82 21.18 -11.72
N ARG A 168 3.85 22.11 -12.68
CA ARG A 168 2.97 22.07 -13.87
C ARG A 168 3.25 20.82 -14.71
N THR A 169 4.52 20.59 -15.06
CA THR A 169 4.91 19.44 -15.89
C THR A 169 4.56 18.12 -15.23
N ILE A 170 4.81 17.98 -13.93
CA ILE A 170 4.52 16.74 -13.21
C ILE A 170 3.02 16.54 -13.01
N SER A 171 2.25 17.61 -12.80
CA SER A 171 0.79 17.49 -12.65
C SER A 171 0.14 16.86 -13.88
N GLU A 172 0.66 17.16 -15.07
CA GLU A 172 0.20 16.56 -16.34
C GLU A 172 0.58 15.07 -16.48
N GLN A 173 1.51 14.56 -15.66
CA GLN A 173 1.99 13.18 -15.69
C GLN A 173 1.37 12.28 -14.61
N ILE A 174 0.77 12.85 -13.57
CA ILE A 174 0.19 12.09 -12.46
C ILE A 174 -1.01 11.25 -12.92
N ASP A 175 -1.98 11.88 -13.59
CA ASP A 175 -3.23 11.18 -13.98
C ASP A 175 -2.96 10.01 -14.94
N PRO A 176 -2.14 10.17 -16.01
CA PRO A 176 -1.79 9.04 -16.88
C PRO A 176 -1.09 7.89 -16.14
N ALA A 177 -0.23 8.18 -15.16
CA ALA A 177 0.46 7.15 -14.39
C ALA A 177 -0.51 6.38 -13.47
N VAL A 178 -1.47 7.08 -12.86
CA VAL A 178 -2.52 6.47 -12.03
C VAL A 178 -3.48 5.64 -12.89
N GLU A 179 -3.92 6.15 -14.03
CA GLU A 179 -4.78 5.43 -15.00
C GLU A 179 -4.09 4.18 -15.55
N ALA A 180 -2.80 4.27 -15.87
CA ALA A 180 -1.98 3.14 -16.29
C ALA A 180 -1.69 2.13 -15.16
N ARG A 181 -2.07 2.45 -13.91
CA ARG A 181 -1.76 1.68 -12.70
C ARG A 181 -0.25 1.47 -12.49
N ASP A 182 0.57 2.40 -12.97
CA ASP A 182 2.01 2.40 -12.70
C ASP A 182 2.26 3.13 -11.37
N TRP A 183 2.09 2.40 -10.27
CA TRP A 183 2.20 2.95 -8.92
C TRP A 183 3.62 3.40 -8.57
N VAL A 184 4.64 2.87 -9.25
CA VAL A 184 6.04 3.28 -9.04
C VAL A 184 6.24 4.66 -9.66
N ALA A 185 5.82 4.85 -10.91
CA ALA A 185 5.87 6.15 -11.57
C ALA A 185 4.99 7.18 -10.86
N ALA A 186 3.74 6.82 -10.51
CA ALA A 186 2.82 7.69 -9.80
C ALA A 186 3.42 8.17 -8.47
N ARG A 187 4.02 7.27 -7.66
CA ARG A 187 4.71 7.64 -6.42
C ARG A 187 5.84 8.63 -6.66
N GLN A 188 6.65 8.41 -7.70
CA GLN A 188 7.74 9.32 -8.05
C GLN A 188 7.20 10.71 -8.41
N HIS A 189 6.18 10.78 -9.28
CA HIS A 189 5.55 12.03 -9.68
C HIS A 189 4.92 12.76 -8.49
N PHE A 190 4.15 12.09 -7.64
CA PHE A 190 3.65 12.70 -6.40
C PHE A 190 4.78 13.20 -5.49
N GLY A 191 5.89 12.45 -5.39
CA GLY A 191 7.05 12.84 -4.61
C GLY A 191 7.72 14.12 -5.11
N GLU A 192 7.83 14.27 -6.43
CA GLU A 192 8.34 15.48 -7.05
C GLU A 192 7.36 16.67 -6.91
N ALA A 193 6.06 16.44 -7.07
CA ALA A 193 5.02 17.44 -6.86
C ALA A 193 5.00 17.98 -5.43
N VAL A 194 5.10 17.10 -4.42
CA VAL A 194 5.17 17.49 -3.00
C VAL A 194 6.42 18.34 -2.73
N ARG A 195 7.59 17.95 -3.25
CA ARG A 195 8.82 18.76 -3.13
C ARG A 195 8.64 20.16 -3.72
N ALA A 196 8.03 20.27 -4.90
CA ALA A 196 7.77 21.56 -5.54
C ALA A 196 6.81 22.42 -4.70
N VAL A 197 5.71 21.83 -4.21
CA VAL A 197 4.74 22.49 -3.33
C VAL A 197 5.36 22.97 -2.02
N ASP A 198 6.26 22.19 -1.42
CA ASP A 198 6.95 22.55 -0.18
C ASP A 198 7.94 23.72 -0.39
N ILE A 199 8.64 23.76 -1.54
CA ILE A 199 9.48 24.91 -1.93
C ILE A 199 8.62 26.18 -2.09
N LEU A 200 7.42 26.03 -2.69
CA LEU A 200 6.45 27.10 -2.85
C LEU A 200 5.77 27.49 -1.53
N ARG A 201 5.89 26.66 -0.48
CA ARG A 201 5.20 26.79 0.82
C ARG A 201 3.68 26.89 0.68
N ARG A 202 3.12 26.08 -0.22
CA ARG A 202 1.68 26.00 -0.47
C ARG A 202 1.00 25.03 0.50
N ASP A 203 -0.19 25.41 0.97
CA ASP A 203 -1.03 24.59 1.87
C ASP A 203 -2.52 24.56 1.46
N ASP A 204 -2.78 24.92 0.21
CA ASP A 204 -4.12 24.81 -0.39
C ASP A 204 -4.58 23.34 -0.54
N PRO A 205 -5.89 23.09 -0.82
CA PRO A 205 -6.41 21.74 -0.95
C PRO A 205 -5.64 20.87 -1.96
N LEU A 206 -5.19 21.43 -3.09
CA LEU A 206 -4.41 20.71 -4.10
C LEU A 206 -3.04 20.28 -3.56
N ALA A 207 -2.34 21.17 -2.84
CA ALA A 207 -1.09 20.82 -2.15
C ALA A 207 -1.28 19.65 -1.17
N ARG A 208 -2.39 19.63 -0.43
CA ARG A 208 -2.73 18.52 0.47
C ARG A 208 -3.09 17.25 -0.30
N ALA A 209 -3.76 17.36 -1.44
CA ALA A 209 -4.07 16.23 -2.31
C ALA A 209 -2.80 15.55 -2.85
N TYR A 210 -1.78 16.31 -3.25
CA TYR A 210 -0.50 15.72 -3.66
C TYR A 210 0.21 14.99 -2.52
N ARG A 211 0.20 15.56 -1.30
CA ARG A 211 0.77 14.89 -0.11
C ARG A 211 0.02 13.61 0.23
N GLN A 212 -1.30 13.63 0.09
CA GLN A 212 -2.14 12.45 0.29
C GLN A 212 -1.88 11.39 -0.78
N GLY A 213 -1.83 11.76 -2.06
CA GLY A 213 -1.51 10.86 -3.16
C GLY A 213 -0.13 10.22 -3.01
N LEU A 214 0.87 10.97 -2.52
CA LEU A 214 2.19 10.42 -2.18
C LEU A 214 2.10 9.35 -1.08
N ARG A 215 1.29 9.56 -0.04
CA ARG A 215 1.10 8.59 1.05
C ARG A 215 0.41 7.33 0.56
N GLU A 216 -0.69 7.48 -0.20
CA GLU A 216 -1.44 6.36 -0.78
C GLU A 216 -0.56 5.52 -1.72
N THR A 217 0.14 6.15 -2.65
CA THR A 217 1.05 5.44 -3.57
C THR A 217 2.28 4.87 -2.88
N THR A 218 2.76 5.48 -1.80
CA THR A 218 3.82 4.89 -0.96
C THR A 218 3.30 3.63 -0.26
N ALA A 219 2.10 3.70 0.34
CA ALA A 219 1.49 2.55 1.00
C ALA A 219 1.26 1.39 0.02
N ILE A 220 0.76 1.65 -1.20
CA ILE A 220 0.60 0.63 -2.25
C ILE A 220 1.92 -0.07 -2.58
N ASN A 221 3.01 0.70 -2.75
CA ASN A 221 4.31 0.13 -3.13
C ASN A 221 5.02 -0.62 -1.99
N GLU A 222 4.66 -0.33 -0.74
CA GLU A 222 5.34 -0.84 0.46
C GLU A 222 4.40 -1.69 1.35
N LEU A 223 3.32 -2.21 0.75
CA LEU A 223 2.42 -3.14 1.42
C LEU A 223 3.20 -4.33 2.01
N SER A 224 2.73 -4.79 3.16
CA SER A 224 3.10 -6.09 3.69
C SER A 224 2.75 -7.16 2.65
N SER A 225 3.71 -8.05 2.39
CA SER A 225 3.47 -9.22 1.53
C SER A 225 2.55 -10.25 2.17
N GLU A 226 2.32 -10.14 3.48
CA GLU A 226 1.51 -11.05 4.26
C GLU A 226 0.37 -10.30 4.95
N THR A 227 -0.73 -11.03 5.15
CA THR A 227 -1.90 -10.55 5.87
C THR A 227 -1.62 -10.41 7.36
N LEU A 228 -2.46 -9.67 8.08
CA LEU A 228 -2.36 -9.52 9.53
C LEU A 228 -2.53 -10.86 10.26
N VAL A 229 -3.33 -11.78 9.71
CA VAL A 229 -3.52 -13.13 10.25
C VAL A 229 -2.25 -13.95 10.10
N GLU A 230 -1.65 -13.98 8.91
CA GLU A 230 -0.38 -14.67 8.66
C GLU A 230 0.76 -14.13 9.54
N LEU A 231 0.81 -12.80 9.74
CA LEU A 231 1.77 -12.18 10.65
C LEU A 231 1.64 -12.71 12.09
N VAL A 232 0.40 -12.82 12.60
CA VAL A 232 0.12 -13.34 13.94
C VAL A 232 0.39 -14.84 14.03
N GLU A 233 0.10 -15.61 12.99
CA GLU A 233 0.46 -17.03 12.90
C GLU A 233 1.98 -17.23 12.92
N ASP A 234 2.74 -16.41 12.18
CA ASP A 234 4.21 -16.41 12.20
C ASP A 234 4.76 -16.05 13.58
N ALA A 235 4.14 -15.07 14.24
CA ALA A 235 4.46 -14.68 15.61
C ALA A 235 4.30 -15.86 16.58
N GLU A 236 3.19 -16.58 16.47
CA GLU A 236 2.85 -17.74 17.28
C GLU A 236 3.83 -18.91 17.04
N ARG A 237 4.10 -19.22 15.77
CA ARG A 237 5.03 -20.28 15.36
C ARG A 237 6.46 -20.02 15.84
N GLN A 238 6.93 -18.78 15.68
CA GLN A 238 8.32 -18.44 15.98
C GLN A 238 8.55 -18.26 17.48
N ARG A 239 7.64 -17.61 18.20
CA ARG A 239 7.77 -17.39 19.66
C ARG A 239 7.79 -18.69 20.44
N SER A 240 7.07 -19.70 19.99
CA SER A 240 7.09 -21.05 20.58
C SER A 240 8.47 -21.72 20.51
N ARG A 241 9.33 -21.27 19.57
CA ARG A 241 10.69 -21.78 19.37
C ARG A 241 11.76 -20.85 19.97
N ASP A 242 11.66 -19.56 19.68
CA ASP A 242 12.63 -18.53 20.08
C ASP A 242 11.93 -17.16 20.22
N PRO A 243 11.58 -16.72 21.45
CA PRO A 243 10.94 -15.43 21.70
C PRO A 243 11.77 -14.22 21.25
N GLU A 244 13.09 -14.28 21.39
CA GLU A 244 13.98 -13.18 20.94
C GLU A 244 14.18 -13.22 19.42
N GLY A 245 14.10 -14.41 18.83
CA GLY A 245 14.10 -14.62 17.38
C GLY A 245 12.90 -13.98 16.69
N TRP A 246 11.71 -14.01 17.31
CA TRP A 246 10.52 -13.35 16.77
C TRP A 246 10.75 -11.85 16.56
N GLN A 247 11.27 -11.13 17.56
CA GLN A 247 11.44 -9.68 17.45
C GLN A 247 12.39 -9.31 16.30
N ARG A 248 13.49 -10.06 16.14
CA ARG A 248 14.43 -9.88 15.02
C ARG A 248 13.78 -10.18 13.67
N LEU A 249 12.97 -11.24 13.58
CA LEU A 249 12.23 -11.56 12.36
C LEU A 249 11.22 -10.46 12.02
N PHE A 250 10.49 -9.96 13.03
CA PHE A 250 9.52 -8.90 12.86
C PHE A 250 10.17 -7.61 12.35
N ASP A 251 11.28 -7.20 12.96
CA ASP A 251 12.01 -6.00 12.56
C ASP A 251 12.59 -6.12 11.13
N ALA A 252 13.01 -7.31 10.72
CA ALA A 252 13.52 -7.55 9.37
C ALA A 252 12.43 -7.62 8.29
N ARG A 253 11.26 -8.17 8.63
CA ARG A 253 10.23 -8.54 7.65
C ARG A 253 9.04 -7.59 7.63
N TYR A 254 8.51 -7.24 8.79
CA TYR A 254 7.21 -6.55 8.92
C TYR A 254 7.33 -5.11 9.38
N ARG A 255 8.34 -4.74 10.17
CA ARG A 255 8.51 -3.36 10.64
C ARG A 255 8.56 -2.40 9.44
N ASN A 256 7.86 -1.28 9.56
CA ASN A 256 7.70 -0.24 8.53
C ASN A 256 6.98 -0.71 7.25
N ARG A 257 6.45 -1.95 7.20
CA ARG A 257 5.55 -2.37 6.11
C ARG A 257 4.17 -1.81 6.33
N TRP A 258 3.51 -1.46 5.24
CA TRP A 258 2.18 -0.88 5.28
C TRP A 258 1.12 -1.96 5.34
N ILE A 259 0.09 -1.70 6.15
CA ILE A 259 -1.18 -2.41 6.05
C ILE A 259 -2.27 -1.40 5.73
N VAL A 260 -3.27 -1.84 4.97
CA VAL A 260 -4.47 -1.06 4.65
C VAL A 260 -5.66 -1.84 5.16
N LEU A 261 -6.52 -1.17 5.93
CA LEU A 261 -7.63 -1.81 6.62
C LEU A 261 -8.89 -1.01 6.43
N GLU A 262 -9.95 -1.75 6.13
CA GLU A 262 -11.30 -1.26 6.10
C GLU A 262 -12.09 -1.92 7.23
N THR A 263 -12.44 -1.16 8.25
CA THR A 263 -13.11 -1.73 9.43
C THR A 263 -13.83 -0.67 10.25
N THR A 264 -14.60 -1.10 11.22
CA THR A 264 -15.15 -0.24 12.27
C THR A 264 -14.18 -0.19 13.43
N LEU A 265 -14.02 1.00 14.01
CA LEU A 265 -13.16 1.19 15.18
C LEU A 265 -13.98 1.06 16.47
N SER A 266 -13.37 0.44 17.48
CA SER A 266 -13.85 0.42 18.85
C SER A 266 -12.95 1.28 19.73
N LYS A 267 -13.51 1.86 20.80
CA LYS A 267 -12.68 2.56 21.80
C LYS A 267 -12.08 1.53 22.74
N SER A 268 -10.76 1.59 22.89
CA SER A 268 -10.02 0.83 23.90
C SER A 268 -10.27 1.41 25.29
N SER A 269 -10.09 0.59 26.34
CA SER A 269 -10.17 1.03 27.74
C SER A 269 -9.22 2.18 28.06
N ASP A 270 -8.08 2.21 27.36
CA ASP A 270 -7.01 3.19 27.57
C ASP A 270 -7.25 4.52 26.82
N GLY A 271 -8.41 4.64 26.15
CA GLY A 271 -8.82 5.83 25.41
C GLY A 271 -8.31 5.88 23.95
N GLY A 272 -7.50 4.90 23.54
CA GLY A 272 -7.10 4.71 22.14
C GLY A 272 -8.20 4.05 21.29
N TRP A 273 -7.93 3.86 20.01
CA TRP A 273 -8.78 3.05 19.14
C TRP A 273 -8.18 1.66 18.97
N GLU A 274 -9.05 0.65 18.95
CA GLU A 274 -8.66 -0.73 18.73
C GLU A 274 -9.62 -1.44 17.78
N ILE A 275 -9.09 -2.49 17.15
CA ILE A 275 -9.85 -3.42 16.33
C ILE A 275 -9.63 -4.79 16.94
N ASP A 276 -10.72 -5.39 17.42
CA ASP A 276 -10.72 -6.75 17.92
C ASP A 276 -10.79 -7.73 16.74
N ILE A 277 -9.85 -8.66 16.71
CA ILE A 277 -9.80 -9.73 15.72
C ILE A 277 -10.10 -11.05 16.44
N PRO A 278 -11.35 -11.55 16.32
CA PRO A 278 -11.84 -12.59 17.20
C PRO A 278 -11.14 -13.94 16.93
N PRO A 279 -10.97 -14.78 17.96
CA PRO A 279 -10.43 -16.12 17.80
C PRO A 279 -11.39 -17.05 17.04
N PRO A 280 -10.89 -18.16 16.47
CA PRO A 280 -9.49 -18.59 16.48
C PRO A 280 -8.70 -17.97 15.33
N LEU A 281 -7.68 -17.16 15.65
CA LEU A 281 -6.73 -16.66 14.65
C LEU A 281 -5.57 -17.62 14.41
N THR A 282 -5.29 -18.48 15.38
CA THR A 282 -4.17 -19.41 15.37
C THR A 282 -4.62 -20.74 15.98
N ASP A 283 -3.82 -21.80 15.78
CA ASP A 283 -4.04 -23.12 16.41
C ASP A 283 -4.11 -23.06 17.93
N SER A 284 -3.50 -22.03 18.55
CA SER A 284 -3.55 -21.81 20.00
C SER A 284 -4.90 -21.30 20.51
N GLY A 285 -5.83 -20.95 19.61
CA GLY A 285 -7.13 -20.38 19.95
C GLY A 285 -7.05 -18.92 20.43
N ARG A 286 -5.89 -18.27 20.36
CA ARG A 286 -5.72 -16.87 20.75
C ARG A 286 -6.22 -15.92 19.65
N GLY A 287 -6.83 -14.83 20.08
CA GLY A 287 -7.20 -13.69 19.23
C GLY A 287 -6.04 -12.71 19.07
N ALA A 288 -6.31 -11.63 18.32
CA ALA A 288 -5.41 -10.50 18.23
C ALA A 288 -6.18 -9.19 18.33
N VAL A 289 -5.56 -8.19 18.95
CA VAL A 289 -6.06 -6.83 19.02
C VAL A 289 -5.09 -5.94 18.26
N LEU A 290 -5.62 -5.18 17.31
CA LEU A 290 -4.86 -4.17 16.60
C LEU A 290 -5.11 -2.80 17.25
N GLN A 291 -4.09 -2.25 17.90
CA GLN A 291 -4.11 -0.90 18.47
C GLN A 291 -3.80 0.13 17.39
N VAL A 292 -4.73 1.06 17.19
CA VAL A 292 -4.73 2.06 16.11
C VAL A 292 -4.78 3.47 16.70
N ASP A 293 -3.70 3.88 17.37
CA ASP A 293 -3.53 5.27 17.83
C ASP A 293 -2.84 6.11 16.76
N LEU A 294 -3.56 6.44 15.69
CA LEU A 294 -3.03 7.21 14.56
C LEU A 294 -3.35 8.70 14.69
N ARG A 295 -2.35 9.56 14.47
CA ARG A 295 -2.51 11.02 14.52
C ARG A 295 -3.53 11.56 13.50
N ALA A 296 -3.79 10.82 12.44
CA ALA A 296 -4.81 11.18 11.45
C ALA A 296 -6.24 11.14 12.03
N PHE A 297 -6.49 10.33 13.07
CA PHE A 297 -7.81 10.23 13.68
C PHE A 297 -8.18 11.46 14.51
N ASP A 298 -7.18 12.14 15.09
CA ASP A 298 -7.36 13.42 15.80
C ASP A 298 -7.98 14.51 14.91
N ARG A 299 -7.83 14.38 13.59
CA ARG A 299 -8.31 15.36 12.60
C ARG A 299 -9.71 15.08 12.07
N VAL A 300 -10.32 13.96 12.44
CA VAL A 300 -11.66 13.60 11.98
C VAL A 300 -12.68 13.90 13.07
N PRO A 301 -13.34 15.08 13.01
CA PRO A 301 -14.40 15.39 13.95
C PRO A 301 -15.53 14.38 13.78
N GLY A 302 -15.96 13.78 14.88
CA GLY A 302 -17.05 12.80 14.87
C GLY A 302 -16.65 11.43 14.36
N LEU A 303 -15.38 11.03 14.51
CA LEU A 303 -15.01 9.61 14.47
C LEU A 303 -15.77 8.89 15.61
N GLN A 304 -16.87 8.23 15.26
CA GLN A 304 -17.73 7.50 16.18
C GLN A 304 -17.42 6.01 16.09
N ALA A 305 -17.44 5.33 17.24
CA ALA A 305 -17.31 3.88 17.29
C ALA A 305 -18.40 3.24 16.41
N GLY A 306 -18.04 2.20 15.65
CA GLY A 306 -18.96 1.51 14.75
C GLY A 306 -19.12 2.13 13.36
N ARG A 307 -18.56 3.31 13.06
CA ARG A 307 -18.52 3.84 11.69
C ARG A 307 -17.35 3.20 10.92
N PRO A 308 -17.57 2.70 9.69
CA PRO A 308 -16.48 2.15 8.90
C PRO A 308 -15.49 3.25 8.52
N VAL A 309 -14.22 2.91 8.53
CA VAL A 309 -13.11 3.75 8.08
C VAL A 309 -12.15 2.93 7.24
N LEU A 310 -11.62 3.54 6.19
CA LEU A 310 -10.50 3.02 5.42
C LEU A 310 -9.25 3.82 5.78
N PHE A 311 -8.23 3.14 6.29
CA PHE A 311 -6.98 3.78 6.70
C PHE A 311 -5.79 2.89 6.42
N ALA A 312 -4.61 3.49 6.42
CA ALA A 312 -3.35 2.79 6.28
C ALA A 312 -2.39 3.22 7.37
N GLY A 313 -1.48 2.32 7.76
CA GLY A 313 -0.42 2.60 8.71
C GLY A 313 0.70 1.59 8.60
N GLN A 314 1.90 1.99 9.02
CA GLN A 314 3.04 1.10 9.10
C GLN A 314 3.00 0.26 10.36
N LEU A 315 3.39 -1.01 10.26
CA LEU A 315 3.53 -1.90 11.41
C LEU A 315 4.71 -1.45 12.29
N ALA A 316 4.45 -1.23 13.57
CA ALA A 316 5.44 -0.80 14.56
C ALA A 316 5.90 -1.94 15.49
N SER A 317 4.97 -2.78 15.94
CA SER A 317 5.27 -3.92 16.82
C SER A 317 4.18 -4.99 16.73
N CYS A 318 4.53 -6.24 17.03
CA CYS A 318 3.59 -7.33 17.29
C CYS A 318 4.08 -8.13 18.50
N GLU A 319 3.37 -7.98 19.61
CA GLU A 319 3.78 -8.50 20.91
C GLU A 319 2.65 -9.29 21.55
N LEU A 320 2.98 -10.35 22.27
CA LEU A 320 1.97 -11.06 23.06
C LEU A 320 1.63 -10.22 24.30
N SER A 321 0.34 -10.04 24.57
CA SER A 321 -0.15 -9.32 25.77
C SER A 321 0.50 -9.88 27.05
N SER A 322 0.62 -9.04 28.08
CA SER A 322 1.21 -9.41 29.37
C SER A 322 0.50 -10.61 30.01
N GLU A 323 -0.83 -10.71 29.82
CA GLU A 323 -1.65 -11.84 30.25
C GLU A 323 -1.50 -13.09 29.37
N ARG A 324 -0.78 -12.99 28.24
CA ARG A 324 -0.54 -14.05 27.25
C ARG A 324 -1.78 -14.61 26.56
N ARG A 325 -2.89 -13.86 26.60
CA ARG A 325 -4.19 -14.26 26.04
C ARG A 325 -4.38 -13.87 24.58
N GLU A 326 -3.78 -12.77 24.15
CA GLU A 326 -3.97 -12.19 22.82
C GLU A 326 -2.69 -11.55 22.30
N TRP A 327 -2.59 -11.46 20.98
CA TRP A 327 -1.53 -10.72 20.30
C TRP A 327 -1.92 -9.26 20.14
N VAL A 328 -1.04 -8.34 20.53
CA VAL A 328 -1.21 -6.90 20.36
C VAL A 328 -0.35 -6.44 19.20
N VAL A 329 -0.99 -6.07 18.10
CA VAL A 329 -0.33 -5.45 16.95
C VAL A 329 -0.48 -3.94 17.08
N ARG A 330 0.59 -3.18 16.87
CA ARG A 330 0.58 -1.72 16.92
C ARG A 330 1.03 -1.12 15.60
N LEU A 331 0.40 -0.02 15.22
CA LEU A 331 0.80 0.80 14.08
C LEU A 331 1.62 2.00 14.54
N ASP A 332 2.51 2.47 13.67
CA ASP A 332 3.26 3.69 13.90
C ASP A 332 2.32 4.91 13.79
N ARG A 333 2.22 5.66 14.89
CA ARG A 333 1.28 6.76 15.10
C ARG A 333 1.41 7.86 14.05
N ASP A 334 2.63 8.16 13.61
CA ASP A 334 2.91 9.26 12.68
C ASP A 334 2.81 8.83 11.21
N SER A 335 2.95 7.52 10.91
CA SER A 335 2.76 6.98 9.56
C SER A 335 1.29 6.95 9.12
N GLY A 336 0.37 6.87 10.08
CA GLY A 336 -1.05 6.61 9.81
C GLY A 336 -1.76 7.72 9.04
N PHE A 337 -2.60 7.33 8.07
CA PHE A 337 -3.47 8.26 7.36
C PHE A 337 -4.80 7.62 6.96
N LEU A 338 -5.82 8.46 6.75
CA LEU A 338 -7.09 8.02 6.20
C LEU A 338 -7.02 7.98 4.68
N TRP A 339 -7.53 6.91 4.09
CA TRP A 339 -7.58 6.78 2.64
C TRP A 339 -8.63 7.72 2.05
N SER A 340 -8.38 8.23 0.86
CA SER A 340 -9.28 9.19 0.21
C SER A 340 -9.39 9.03 -1.31
N GLY A 341 -8.35 8.52 -1.98
CA GLY A 341 -8.37 8.28 -3.42
C GLY A 341 -9.17 7.05 -3.79
N LEU A 342 -10.15 7.21 -4.69
CA LEU A 342 -10.93 6.08 -5.22
C LEU A 342 -10.07 5.15 -6.07
N GLU A 343 -9.32 5.70 -7.03
CA GLU A 343 -8.51 4.90 -7.96
C GLU A 343 -7.43 4.09 -7.24
N THR A 344 -6.76 4.69 -6.26
CA THR A 344 -5.76 4.04 -5.40
C THR A 344 -6.39 2.97 -4.50
N CYS A 345 -7.63 3.19 -4.05
CA CYS A 345 -8.41 2.21 -3.28
C CYS A 345 -8.82 1.00 -4.14
N LEU A 346 -9.33 1.24 -5.35
CA LEU A 346 -9.71 0.20 -6.30
C LEU A 346 -8.51 -0.64 -6.74
N ALA A 347 -7.32 -0.04 -6.84
CA ALA A 347 -6.08 -0.73 -7.13
C ALA A 347 -5.71 -1.80 -6.09
N LEU A 348 -6.07 -1.56 -4.82
CA LEU A 348 -5.88 -2.50 -3.72
C LEU A 348 -6.95 -3.60 -3.66
N GLY A 349 -7.98 -3.52 -4.52
CA GLY A 349 -9.07 -4.50 -4.56
C GLY A 349 -10.22 -4.22 -3.60
N PHE A 350 -10.25 -3.07 -2.91
CA PHE A 350 -11.37 -2.65 -2.05
C PHE A 350 -12.60 -2.16 -2.84
N GLY A 351 -12.83 -2.69 -4.04
CA GLY A 351 -13.97 -2.31 -4.89
C GLY A 351 -15.30 -2.90 -4.44
N GLU A 352 -16.16 -3.25 -5.40
CA GLU A 352 -17.42 -3.91 -5.11
C GLU A 352 -17.18 -5.29 -4.48
N ASN A 353 -17.71 -5.49 -3.28
CA ASN A 353 -17.63 -6.73 -2.54
C ASN A 353 -19.02 -7.13 -2.01
N ASP A 354 -19.12 -8.31 -1.41
CA ASP A 354 -20.42 -8.90 -1.00
C ASP A 354 -21.20 -8.04 0.02
N TRP A 355 -20.56 -7.06 0.66
CA TRP A 355 -21.13 -6.28 1.76
C TRP A 355 -21.13 -4.76 1.52
N ARG A 356 -20.55 -4.28 0.41
CA ARG A 356 -20.51 -2.86 0.08
C ARG A 356 -20.53 -2.61 -1.44
N THR A 357 -21.37 -1.66 -1.82
CA THR A 357 -21.44 -1.12 -3.18
C THR A 357 -20.35 -0.08 -3.45
N ARG A 358 -20.02 0.12 -4.73
CA ARG A 358 -19.08 1.17 -5.15
C ARG A 358 -19.52 2.57 -4.65
N ASP A 359 -20.81 2.88 -4.70
CA ASP A 359 -21.34 4.20 -4.31
C ASP A 359 -21.15 4.46 -2.80
N GLU A 360 -21.30 3.44 -1.96
CA GLU A 360 -21.04 3.53 -0.52
C GLU A 360 -19.55 3.74 -0.23
N LEU A 361 -18.65 3.09 -0.98
CA LEU A 361 -17.21 3.33 -0.88
C LEU A 361 -16.85 4.76 -1.31
N GLU A 362 -17.39 5.23 -2.44
CA GLU A 362 -17.18 6.61 -2.90
C GLU A 362 -17.69 7.62 -1.87
N THR A 363 -18.82 7.34 -1.23
CA THR A 363 -19.38 8.17 -0.15
C THR A 363 -18.47 8.19 1.07
N LEU A 364 -17.92 7.03 1.48
CA LEU A 364 -16.95 6.94 2.57
C LEU A 364 -15.69 7.78 2.25
N LEU A 365 -15.08 7.55 1.09
CA LEU A 365 -13.87 8.22 0.66
C LEU A 365 -14.06 9.74 0.51
N ARG A 366 -15.21 10.17 -0.02
CA ARG A 366 -15.56 11.60 -0.12
C ARG A 366 -15.71 12.23 1.27
N SER A 367 -16.32 11.52 2.23
CA SER A 367 -16.40 11.98 3.62
C SER A 367 -15.02 12.12 4.25
N GLN A 368 -14.12 11.15 4.05
CA GLN A 368 -12.75 11.20 4.58
C GLN A 368 -11.92 12.31 3.91
N SER A 369 -12.04 12.46 2.59
CA SER A 369 -11.43 13.53 1.80
C SER A 369 -11.85 14.92 2.32
N LYS A 370 -13.13 15.11 2.64
CA LYS A 370 -13.65 16.34 3.24
C LYS A 370 -13.08 16.58 4.64
N SER A 371 -12.99 15.56 5.49
CA SER A 371 -12.39 15.68 6.83
C SER A 371 -10.89 16.02 6.77
N LEU A 372 -10.18 15.57 5.74
CA LEU A 372 -8.78 15.95 5.46
C LEU A 372 -8.67 17.35 4.81
N GLY A 373 -9.81 17.93 4.41
CA GLY A 373 -9.95 19.19 3.69
C GLY A 373 -9.31 19.18 2.29
N LEU A 374 -9.30 18.01 1.65
CA LEU A 374 -8.82 17.84 0.27
C LEU A 374 -9.84 18.33 -0.76
N ALA A 375 -11.13 18.19 -0.45
CA ALA A 375 -12.19 18.78 -1.24
C ALA A 375 -12.16 20.30 -1.08
N GLY A 376 -11.92 21.03 -2.17
CA GLY A 376 -12.12 22.48 -2.20
C GLY A 376 -13.60 22.83 -2.01
N ASP A 377 -13.88 24.04 -1.53
CA ASP A 377 -15.26 24.52 -1.35
C ASP A 377 -16.04 24.62 -2.69
N GLU A 378 -15.40 24.43 -3.84
CA GLU A 378 -16.05 24.46 -5.15
C GLU A 378 -17.13 23.36 -5.32
N ASP A 379 -16.98 22.21 -4.65
CA ASP A 379 -18.02 21.17 -4.62
C ASP A 379 -19.22 21.56 -3.74
N ALA A 380 -19.06 22.48 -2.78
CA ALA A 380 -20.18 22.99 -1.98
C ALA A 380 -21.11 23.90 -2.82
N VAL A 381 -20.59 24.47 -3.91
CA VAL A 381 -21.36 25.30 -4.86
C VAL A 381 -22.07 24.45 -5.91
N ALA A 382 -21.59 23.24 -6.20
CA ALA A 382 -22.23 22.34 -7.17
C ALA A 382 -23.49 21.65 -6.62
N VAL A 383 -23.57 21.37 -5.31
CA VAL A 383 -24.74 20.73 -4.67
C VAL A 383 -25.95 21.67 -4.55
N THR A 384 -25.75 22.98 -4.69
CA THR A 384 -26.86 23.96 -4.76
C THR A 384 -27.34 24.26 -6.19
N LYS A 385 -26.76 23.62 -7.21
CA LYS A 385 -27.11 23.82 -8.63
C LYS A 385 -27.86 22.66 -9.30
N SER A 386 -28.15 21.57 -8.58
CA SER A 386 -28.84 20.40 -9.13
C SER A 386 -30.38 20.46 -9.06
N ASP A 387 -30.97 21.50 -8.48
CA ASP A 387 -32.38 21.82 -8.70
C ASP A 387 -32.47 22.94 -9.74
N PRO A 388 -32.86 22.66 -11.00
CA PRO A 388 -33.28 23.73 -11.88
C PRO A 388 -34.44 24.47 -11.18
N PRO A 389 -34.46 25.82 -11.18
CA PRO A 389 -35.61 26.54 -10.65
C PRO A 389 -36.88 25.99 -11.33
N PRO A 390 -37.97 25.73 -10.58
CA PRO A 390 -39.20 25.24 -11.16
C PRO A 390 -39.58 26.16 -12.32
N ASP A 391 -39.73 25.57 -13.50
CA ASP A 391 -40.13 26.28 -14.71
C ASP A 391 -41.42 27.06 -14.40
N PRO A 392 -41.40 28.41 -14.43
CA PRO A 392 -42.57 29.22 -14.12
C PRO A 392 -43.70 29.06 -15.15
N GLY A 393 -43.52 28.23 -16.19
CA GLY A 393 -44.50 27.94 -17.23
C GLY A 393 -45.18 26.57 -17.18
N ALA A 394 -44.87 25.68 -16.24
CA ALA A 394 -45.48 24.36 -16.22
C ALA A 394 -46.94 24.42 -15.68
N PRO A 395 -47.98 24.11 -16.49
CA PRO A 395 -49.36 24.11 -16.02
C PRO A 395 -49.55 23.01 -14.98
N ALA A 396 -50.12 23.38 -13.84
CA ALA A 396 -50.49 22.47 -12.75
C ALA A 396 -51.31 21.29 -13.31
N LYS A 397 -50.71 20.09 -13.29
CA LYS A 397 -51.48 18.85 -13.50
C LYS A 397 -52.41 18.70 -12.32
N ALA A 398 -53.71 18.87 -12.58
CA ALA A 398 -54.77 18.59 -11.63
C ALA A 398 -54.68 17.14 -11.14
N GLU A 399 -54.51 16.96 -9.84
CA GLU A 399 -54.65 15.67 -9.17
C GLU A 399 -56.09 15.16 -9.34
N PRO A 400 -56.30 13.92 -9.83
CA PRO A 400 -57.62 13.32 -9.83
C PRO A 400 -57.99 12.90 -8.40
N GLY A 401 -59.02 13.55 -7.87
CA GLY A 401 -59.55 13.33 -6.53
C GLY A 401 -59.87 11.86 -6.24
N SER A 402 -59.31 11.38 -5.13
CA SER A 402 -59.76 10.17 -4.46
C SER A 402 -61.16 10.39 -3.90
N ARG A 403 -62.16 9.82 -4.57
CA ARG A 403 -63.50 9.63 -4.03
C ARG A 403 -63.45 8.52 -2.97
N ASN A 404 -63.98 8.86 -1.79
CA ASN A 404 -64.40 7.93 -0.75
C ASN A 404 -65.32 6.84 -1.31
N PHE A 405 -65.05 5.58 -0.93
CA PHE A 405 -66.05 4.59 -0.53
C PHE A 405 -65.43 3.62 0.46
#